data_AF-A0A1H5HGJ4-F1
#
_entry.id   AF-A0A1H5HGJ4-F1
#
_cell.length_a   1.000
_cell.length_b   1.000
_cell.length_c   1.000
_cell.angle_alpha   90.00
_cell.angle_beta   90.00
_cell.angle_gamma   90.00
#
_symmetry.space_group_name_H-M   'P 1'
#
loop_
_entity.id
_entity.type
_entity.pdbx_description
1 polymer ?
#
loop_
_entity_poly.entity_id
_entity_poly.type
_entity_poly.pdbx_seq_one_letter_code
_entity_poly.pdbx_strand_id
1 'polypeptide(L)' 'MNGDFRGLAPMIVFSGTLDLLYPDSVDLAAKARAAGVPVEFHLRQGQPHNYAGMPTPEGREARAIILRAIAGGPT' A
#
# COMPACT_ATOMS: atom_id res chain seq x y z
N MET A 1 -9.57 -12.42 -0.43
CA MET A 1 -8.13 -12.84 -0.40
C MET A 1 -8.00 -14.32 -0.09
N ASN A 2 -7.53 -15.11 -1.06
CA ASN A 2 -7.48 -16.58 -0.99
C ASN A 2 -6.05 -17.18 -1.05
N GLY A 3 -5.02 -16.34 -1.23
CA GLY A 3 -3.61 -16.77 -1.21
C GLY A 3 -3.00 -16.74 0.19
N ASP A 4 -1.94 -17.52 0.40
CA ASP A 4 -1.14 -17.52 1.63
C ASP A 4 -0.10 -16.39 1.60
N PHE A 5 0.08 -15.71 2.73
CA PHE A 5 1.04 -14.61 2.89
C PHE A 5 2.35 -15.04 3.56
N ARG A 6 2.42 -16.25 4.15
CA ARG A 6 3.62 -16.69 4.88
C ARG A 6 4.84 -16.72 3.97
N GLY A 7 5.94 -16.15 4.44
CA GLY A 7 7.23 -16.13 3.73
C GLY A 7 7.33 -15.11 2.60
N LEU A 8 6.32 -14.28 2.38
CA LEU A 8 6.43 -13.17 1.43
C LEU A 8 7.36 -12.06 1.97
N ALA A 9 7.98 -11.34 1.04
CA ALA A 9 8.80 -10.17 1.35
C ALA A 9 7.96 -9.02 1.95
N PRO A 10 8.58 -8.05 2.65
CA PRO A 10 7.91 -6.85 3.13
C PRO A 10 7.14 -6.12 2.03
N MET A 11 5.98 -5.57 2.37
CA MET A 11 5.09 -4.89 1.41
C MET A 11 4.83 -3.44 1.82
N ILE A 12 4.76 -2.56 0.82
CA ILE A 12 4.22 -1.21 0.95
C ILE A 12 2.96 -1.16 0.09
N VAL A 13 1.84 -0.79 0.70
CA VAL A 13 0.51 -0.79 0.06
C VAL A 13 -0.08 0.61 0.12
N PHE A 14 -0.61 1.10 -1.00
CA PHE A 14 -1.28 2.40 -1.10
C PHE A 14 -2.73 2.19 -1.52
N SER A 15 -3.68 2.82 -0.82
CA SER A 15 -5.10 2.75 -1.16
C SER A 15 -5.82 4.06 -0.82
N GLY A 16 -6.85 4.40 -1.60
CA GLY A 16 -7.68 5.59 -1.39
C GLY A 16 -9.11 5.20 -1.00
N THR A 17 -9.78 5.97 -0.14
CA THR A 17 -11.15 5.60 0.31
C THR A 17 -12.27 5.76 -0.72
N LEU A 18 -11.99 6.35 -1.89
CA LEU A 18 -12.89 6.37 -3.05
C LEU A 18 -12.50 5.32 -4.11
N ASP A 19 -11.71 4.32 -3.71
CA ASP A 19 -11.42 3.12 -4.49
C ASP A 19 -12.37 1.98 -4.10
N LEU A 20 -12.98 1.32 -5.09
CA LEU A 20 -13.82 0.14 -4.86
C LEU A 20 -13.06 -0.98 -4.13
N LEU A 21 -11.75 -1.08 -4.36
CA LEU A 21 -10.88 -2.12 -3.81
C LEU A 21 -10.24 -1.72 -2.47
N TYR A 22 -10.66 -0.61 -1.88
CA TYR A 22 -10.16 -0.18 -0.56
C TYR A 22 -10.39 -1.25 0.53
N PRO A 23 -11.58 -1.85 0.68
CA PRO A 23 -11.79 -2.90 1.69
C PRO A 23 -10.86 -4.09 1.50
N ASP A 24 -10.62 -4.52 0.24
CA ASP A 24 -9.68 -5.60 -0.06
C ASP A 24 -8.24 -5.25 0.33
N SER A 25 -7.85 -3.97 0.20
CA SER A 25 -6.53 -3.48 0.61
C SER A 25 -6.35 -3.53 2.14
N VAL A 26 -7.41 -3.22 2.89
CA VAL A 26 -7.43 -3.36 4.37
C VAL A 26 -7.28 -4.83 4.76
N ASP A 27 -8.07 -5.70 4.13
CA ASP A 27 -8.04 -7.14 4.36
C ASP A 27 -6.68 -7.75 4.02
N LEU A 28 -6.05 -7.32 2.93
CA LEU A 28 -4.69 -7.70 2.54
C LEU A 28 -3.71 -7.35 3.65
N ALA A 29 -3.69 -6.09 4.08
CA ALA A 29 -2.76 -5.62 5.11
C ALA A 29 -2.95 -6.36 6.43
N ALA A 30 -4.20 -6.60 6.84
CA ALA A 30 -4.52 -7.33 8.07
C ALA A 30 -4.05 -8.80 7.99
N LYS A 31 -4.39 -9.51 6.90
CA LYS A 31 -4.02 -10.92 6.72
C LYS A 31 -2.51 -11.12 6.59
N ALA A 32 -1.83 -10.24 5.88
CA ALA A 32 -0.38 -10.28 5.73
C ALA A 32 0.36 -10.05 7.05
N ARG A 33 -0.07 -9.04 7.83
CA ARG A 33 0.48 -8.78 9.17
C ARG A 33 0.25 -9.96 10.11
N ALA A 34 -0.94 -10.56 10.08
CA ALA A 34 -1.24 -11.77 10.86
C ALA A 34 -0.36 -12.97 10.48
N ALA A 35 0.11 -13.04 9.22
CA ALA A 35 1.06 -14.04 8.75
C ALA A 35 2.53 -13.70 9.04
N GLY A 36 2.81 -12.61 9.76
CA GLY A 36 4.16 -12.17 10.11
C GLY A 36 4.89 -11.37 9.02
N VAL A 37 4.19 -10.96 7.95
CA VAL A 37 4.78 -10.12 6.90
C VAL A 37 4.75 -8.65 7.32
N PRO A 38 5.87 -7.92 7.30
CA PRO A 38 5.87 -6.48 7.51
C PRO A 38 5.07 -5.78 6.42
N VAL A 39 4.07 -4.99 6.81
CA VAL A 39 3.26 -4.20 5.88
C VAL A 39 3.19 -2.74 6.32
N GLU A 40 3.72 -1.86 5.50
CA GLU A 40 3.49 -0.42 5.54
C GLU A 40 2.25 -0.11 4.71
N PHE A 41 1.20 0.44 5.33
CA PHE A 41 -0.08 0.67 4.66
C PHE A 41 -0.45 2.15 4.69
N HIS A 42 -0.50 2.76 3.52
CA HIS A 42 -0.87 4.15 3.27
C HIS A 42 -2.31 4.22 2.78
N LEU A 43 -3.24 4.42 3.71
CA LEU A 43 -4.62 4.71 3.38
C LEU A 43 -4.85 6.22 3.34
N ARG A 44 -5.31 6.75 2.21
CA ARG A 44 -5.59 8.18 2.07
C ARG A 44 -7.07 8.47 1.84
N GLN A 45 -7.62 9.33 2.69
CA GLN A 45 -9.01 9.74 2.61
C GLN A 45 -9.31 10.53 1.32
N GLY A 46 -10.45 10.24 0.70
CA GLY A 46 -10.94 10.95 -0.49
C GLY A 46 -10.17 10.69 -1.78
N GLN A 47 -9.23 9.75 -1.78
CA GLN A 47 -8.44 9.45 -2.97
C GLN A 47 -9.06 8.34 -3.82
N PRO A 48 -9.00 8.44 -5.16
CA PRO A 48 -9.58 7.46 -6.06
C PRO A 48 -8.67 6.24 -6.23
N HIS A 49 -9.12 5.30 -7.05
CA HIS A 49 -8.30 4.17 -7.49
C HIS A 49 -6.95 4.64 -8.04
N ASN A 50 -5.88 3.97 -7.58
CA ASN A 50 -4.51 4.23 -8.03
C ASN A 50 -4.01 5.69 -7.82
N TYR A 51 -4.40 6.33 -6.71
CA TYR A 51 -3.96 7.72 -6.43
C TYR A 51 -2.44 7.89 -6.42
N ALA A 52 -1.69 6.87 -6.00
CA ALA A 52 -0.23 6.89 -5.97
C ALA A 52 0.39 7.09 -7.36
N GLY A 53 -0.29 6.65 -8.42
CA GLY A 53 0.15 6.84 -9.81
C GLY A 53 -0.22 8.21 -10.40
N MET A 54 -1.10 8.99 -9.78
CA MET A 54 -1.67 10.18 -10.39
C MET A 54 -0.70 11.38 -10.42
N PRO A 55 -0.84 12.32 -11.38
CA PRO A 55 -0.03 13.55 -11.42
C PRO A 55 -0.51 14.63 -10.42
N THR A 56 -1.01 14.22 -9.25
CA THR A 56 -1.48 15.10 -8.17
C THR A 56 -0.38 15.30 -7.11
N PRO A 57 -0.51 16.29 -6.20
CA PRO A 57 0.36 16.41 -5.03
C PRO A 57 0.48 15.09 -4.26
N GLU A 58 -0.65 14.45 -4.02
CA GLU A 58 -0.76 13.14 -3.37
C GLU A 58 0.00 12.03 -4.05
N GLY A 59 -0.16 11.92 -5.37
CA GLY A 59 0.55 10.91 -6.14
C GLY A 59 2.05 11.19 -6.14
N ARG A 60 2.48 12.46 -6.11
CA ARG A 60 3.91 12.80 -5.97
C ARG A 60 4.46 12.39 -4.60
N GLU A 61 3.72 12.63 -3.52
CA GLU A 61 4.10 12.19 -2.16
C GLU A 61 4.23 10.66 -2.09
N ALA A 62 3.24 9.93 -2.59
CA ALA A 62 3.27 8.47 -2.63
C ALA A 62 4.44 7.93 -3.48
N ARG A 63 4.68 8.51 -4.68
CA ARG A 63 5.84 8.13 -5.50
C ARG A 63 7.17 8.40 -4.82
N ALA A 64 7.31 9.48 -4.06
CA ALA A 64 8.53 9.76 -3.31
C ALA A 64 8.82 8.67 -2.27
N ILE A 65 7.78 8.12 -1.62
CA ILE A 65 7.91 6.96 -0.71
C ILE A 65 8.36 5.72 -1.50
N ILE A 66 7.67 5.40 -2.61
CA ILE A 66 7.99 4.23 -3.45
C ILE A 66 9.44 4.28 -3.94
N LEU A 67 9.90 5.43 -4.44
CA LEU A 67 11.26 5.59 -4.95
C LEU A 67 12.32 5.43 -3.84
N ARG A 68 12.05 5.92 -2.62
CA ARG A 68 12.95 5.73 -1.47
C ARG A 68 13.06 4.26 -1.08
N ALA A 69 11.94 3.54 -1.06
CA ALA A 69 11.92 2.11 -0.77
C ALA A 69 12.73 1.30 -1.79
N ILE A 70 12.58 1.61 -3.09
CA ILE A 70 13.34 0.95 -4.17
C ILE A 70 14.84 1.27 -4.06
N ALA A 71 15.20 2.48 -3.66
CA ALA A 71 16.60 2.88 -3.47
C ALA A 71 17.27 2.24 -2.23
N GLY A 72 16.55 1.44 -1.44
CA GLY A 72 17.07 0.84 -0.21
C GLY A 72 17.22 1.82 0.95
N GLY A 73 16.61 3.00 0.86
CA GLY A 73 16.54 3.95 1.96
C GLY A 73 15.57 3.48 3.05
N PRO A 74 15.74 3.91 4.31
CA PRO A 74 14.72 3.71 5.33
C PRO A 74 13.40 4.37 4.87
N THR A 75 12.28 3.65 5.05
CA THR A 75 10.94 4.14 4.70
C THR A 75 10.39 5.13 5.73
#